data_AF-A0A4Q2SJ64-F1
#
_entry.id   AF-A0A4Q2SJ64-F1
#
_cell.length_a   1.000
_cell.length_b   1.000
_cell.length_c   1.000
_cell.angle_alpha   90.00
_cell.angle_beta   90.00
_cell.angle_gamma   90.00
#
_symmetry.space_group_name_H-M   'P 1'
#
loop_
_entity.id
_entity.type
_entity.pdbx_description
1 polymer ?
#
loop_
_entity_poly.entity_id
_entity_poly.type
_entity_poly.pdbx_seq_one_letter_code
_entity_poly.pdbx_strand_id
1 'polypeptide(L)'
;MTHPLHDLRLPGPTLVLVDDSDGLALDALRGIEDVPGVEPTVVPLSTLDGPRKGWGSVLVVAADRARLRRMASAVPLLGQCKAVACWLTDSPTPWVLVPRPEWPRLVHLAAREAGDRGVLTVARFASGARAQLVVMEMARQAAGPGDTTHGGVVVSYAGRPAAPGLDARSVLLPDVAGAGDAERDVPPDVVVARRGATSQQSVAEHHVIDRAPIVVTDPGPEPVDERVFNPIGFRKDWDHPVVDLSRIGRGPVTEGVVAAARAFQGVRLPADTRTADLLALAISGVPLVTEGVLDVAPPLAAALDAPVDLDDPLRREEHSLAVRRAAFDHHSTLAWRSALATRAGVRHVALPPVSALLSTKRPEMLDFALRQVARQRGAEVELVLAAHGFEPDRDAVRRALGDRPHQVLTFDQSDFFGDVLTAAARAASSEVLLKVDDDDWYSPDAVHDLLMARRFSGADVVGMPSEFVYLHRNEHRDALTVRRNHPSEIFARFVAGGTLLLDRGLLRSLGDFRRVRKFVDAQLLAGVEAAGGRIYRTHGLGYVLRRTGAGHTWERDDEEFRRPDIVASEWPGFQPSLALEADPLDMPDGGS
;
A
#
# COMPACT_ATOMS: atom_id res chain seq x y z
N MET A 1 -10.78 -22.18 29.91
CA MET A 1 -10.99 -21.87 28.48
C MET A 1 -10.27 -22.95 27.69
N THR A 2 -10.86 -23.43 26.59
CA THR A 2 -10.18 -24.36 25.68
C THR A 2 -9.09 -23.63 24.92
N HIS A 3 -7.95 -24.27 24.70
CA HIS A 3 -6.85 -23.67 23.94
C HIS A 3 -7.32 -23.31 22.51
N PRO A 4 -6.89 -22.18 21.90
CA PRO A 4 -7.31 -21.78 20.54
C PRO A 4 -7.03 -22.82 19.45
N LEU A 5 -6.05 -23.69 19.68
CA LEU A 5 -5.64 -24.78 18.80
C LEU A 5 -6.17 -26.18 19.21
N HIS A 6 -7.19 -26.26 20.07
CA HIS A 6 -7.70 -27.54 20.62
C HIS A 6 -8.12 -28.60 19.56
N ASP A 7 -8.50 -28.15 18.35
CA ASP A 7 -8.92 -28.97 17.21
C ASP A 7 -7.78 -29.19 16.19
N LEU A 8 -6.62 -28.54 16.38
CA LEU A 8 -5.45 -28.75 15.54
C LEU A 8 -4.88 -30.15 15.79
N ARG A 9 -4.55 -30.84 14.70
CA ARG A 9 -3.80 -32.10 14.72
C ARG A 9 -2.59 -31.95 13.80
N LEU A 10 -1.41 -32.30 14.27
CA LEU A 10 -0.17 -32.23 13.48
C LEU A 10 0.63 -33.53 13.64
N PRO A 11 1.28 -34.04 12.58
CA PRO A 11 2.21 -35.15 12.72
C PRO A 11 3.37 -34.81 13.67
N GLY A 12 3.56 -35.63 14.70
CA GLY A 12 4.64 -35.48 15.67
C GLY A 12 6.00 -36.00 15.17
N PRO A 13 7.12 -35.52 15.73
CA PRO A 13 7.21 -34.39 16.67
C PRO A 13 6.99 -33.04 15.96
N THR A 14 6.47 -32.02 16.67
CA THR A 14 6.14 -30.69 16.12
C THR A 14 7.14 -29.62 16.58
N LEU A 15 7.85 -29.00 15.64
CA LEU A 15 8.68 -27.83 15.94
C LEU A 15 7.80 -26.58 16.01
N VAL A 16 7.74 -25.93 17.16
CA VAL A 16 7.00 -24.68 17.34
C VAL A 16 8.00 -23.51 17.36
N LEU A 17 7.95 -22.67 16.34
CA LEU A 17 8.82 -21.51 16.17
C LEU A 17 8.12 -20.23 16.60
N VAL A 18 8.79 -19.41 17.40
CA VAL A 18 8.28 -18.12 17.89
C VAL A 18 9.42 -17.14 18.07
N ASP A 19 9.21 -15.87 17.72
CA ASP A 19 10.13 -14.78 18.02
C ASP A 19 10.01 -14.43 19.51
N ASP A 20 11.11 -14.50 20.26
CA ASP A 20 11.14 -14.20 21.70
C ASP A 20 10.90 -12.72 22.02
N SER A 21 11.04 -11.83 21.05
CA SER A 21 10.61 -10.43 21.20
C SER A 21 9.09 -10.25 21.07
N ASP A 22 8.38 -11.28 20.60
CA ASP A 22 6.92 -11.29 20.45
C ASP A 22 6.23 -11.86 21.71
N GLY A 23 6.13 -11.01 22.74
CA GLY A 23 5.47 -11.39 24.00
C GLY A 23 4.02 -11.85 23.83
N LEU A 24 3.29 -11.34 22.83
CA LEU A 24 1.90 -11.74 22.59
C LEU A 24 1.83 -13.16 22.01
N ALA A 25 2.72 -13.51 21.09
CA ALA A 25 2.83 -14.87 20.57
C ALA A 25 3.29 -15.85 21.65
N LEU A 26 4.26 -15.47 22.49
CA LEU A 26 4.72 -16.28 23.61
C LEU A 26 3.62 -16.55 24.64
N ASP A 27 2.85 -15.53 25.02
CA ASP A 27 1.75 -15.70 25.96
C ASP A 27 0.63 -16.58 25.41
N ALA A 28 0.37 -16.52 24.10
CA ALA A 28 -0.61 -17.35 23.43
C ALA A 28 -0.23 -18.84 23.42
N LEU A 29 1.06 -19.18 23.52
CA LEU A 29 1.54 -20.56 23.55
C LEU A 29 1.32 -21.28 24.89
N ARG A 30 0.90 -20.58 25.95
CA ARG A 30 0.69 -21.20 27.27
C ARG A 30 -0.33 -22.34 27.19
N GLY A 31 0.09 -23.54 27.60
CA GLY A 31 -0.75 -24.74 27.58
C GLY A 31 -0.77 -25.44 26.22
N ILE A 32 0.14 -25.10 25.30
CA ILE A 32 0.27 -25.81 24.02
C ILE A 32 0.66 -27.28 24.23
N GLU A 33 1.39 -27.60 25.30
CA GLU A 33 1.78 -28.97 25.68
C GLU A 33 0.57 -29.86 25.98
N ASP A 34 -0.55 -29.26 26.39
CA ASP A 34 -1.80 -29.95 26.72
C ASP A 34 -2.74 -30.09 25.51
N VAL A 35 -2.37 -29.56 24.33
CA VAL A 35 -3.21 -29.60 23.12
C VAL A 35 -3.19 -31.01 22.52
N PRO A 36 -4.32 -31.75 22.50
CA PRO A 36 -4.32 -33.12 22.01
C PRO A 36 -3.95 -33.21 20.53
N GLY A 37 -3.01 -34.09 20.19
CA GLY A 37 -2.57 -34.33 18.82
C GLY A 37 -1.62 -33.28 18.25
N VAL A 38 -1.01 -32.48 19.12
CA VAL A 38 0.23 -31.74 18.88
C VAL A 38 1.28 -32.29 19.84
N GLU A 39 2.48 -32.58 19.35
CA GLU A 39 3.63 -32.98 20.18
C GLU A 39 4.66 -31.85 20.13
N PRO A 40 4.45 -30.74 20.87
CA PRO A 40 5.18 -29.50 20.65
C PRO A 40 6.58 -29.55 21.26
N THR A 41 7.53 -28.94 20.56
CA THR A 41 8.78 -28.45 21.12
C THR A 41 8.90 -26.98 20.76
N VAL A 42 8.71 -26.10 21.74
CA VAL A 42 8.79 -24.65 21.56
C VAL A 42 10.24 -24.22 21.52
N VAL A 43 10.63 -23.55 20.43
CA VAL A 43 11.98 -23.07 20.20
C VAL A 43 11.95 -21.58 19.84
N PRO A 44 12.48 -20.72 20.72
CA PRO A 44 12.68 -19.31 20.41
C PRO A 44 13.64 -19.11 19.24
N LEU A 45 13.34 -18.17 18.34
CA LEU A 45 14.21 -17.87 17.19
C LEU A 45 15.63 -17.49 17.58
N SER A 46 15.81 -16.73 18.66
CA SER A 46 17.14 -16.33 19.15
C SER A 46 18.05 -17.49 19.57
N THR A 47 17.48 -18.69 19.77
CA THR A 47 18.20 -19.92 20.17
C THR A 47 18.43 -20.90 19.01
N LEU A 48 17.96 -20.56 17.82
CA LEU A 48 18.06 -21.42 16.64
C LEU A 48 19.40 -21.26 15.95
N ASP A 49 20.33 -22.15 16.31
CA ASP A 49 21.57 -22.32 15.58
C ASP A 49 21.48 -23.46 14.56
N GLY A 50 21.74 -23.13 13.29
CA GLY A 50 21.95 -24.09 12.22
C GLY A 50 20.72 -24.93 11.80
N PRO A 51 20.91 -25.92 10.91
CA PRO A 51 19.81 -26.68 10.34
C PRO A 51 19.08 -27.57 11.35
N ARG A 52 17.74 -27.60 11.32
CA ARG A 52 16.90 -28.46 12.18
C ARG A 52 16.16 -29.52 11.34
N LYS A 53 16.29 -30.81 11.69
CA LYS A 53 15.67 -31.94 10.96
C LYS A 53 14.93 -32.87 11.93
N GLY A 54 14.15 -33.82 11.39
CA GLY A 54 13.48 -34.87 12.17
C GLY A 54 12.06 -34.53 12.65
N TRP A 55 11.49 -33.42 12.19
CA TRP A 55 10.16 -32.95 12.58
C TRP A 55 9.06 -33.50 11.67
N GLY A 56 8.00 -34.05 12.26
CA GLY A 56 6.79 -34.44 11.54
C GLY A 56 6.04 -33.21 11.01
N SER A 57 6.15 -32.10 11.73
CA SER A 57 5.50 -30.82 11.39
C SER A 57 6.25 -29.60 11.96
N VAL A 58 5.93 -28.44 11.39
CA VAL A 58 6.39 -27.13 11.86
C VAL A 58 5.19 -26.24 12.09
N LEU A 59 5.11 -25.58 13.24
CA LEU A 59 4.14 -24.54 13.57
C LEU A 59 4.89 -23.24 13.81
N VAL A 60 4.55 -22.21 13.05
CA VAL A 60 5.10 -20.85 13.21
C VAL A 60 4.08 -19.99 13.93
N VAL A 61 4.48 -19.30 14.99
CA VAL A 61 3.59 -18.46 15.80
C VAL A 61 4.11 -17.03 15.82
N ALA A 62 3.24 -16.08 15.46
CA ALA A 62 3.52 -14.65 15.46
C ALA A 62 2.26 -13.90 15.89
N ALA A 63 2.36 -12.64 16.32
CA ALA A 63 1.14 -11.85 16.57
C ALA A 63 0.38 -11.53 15.29
N ASP A 64 1.09 -11.09 14.25
CA ASP A 64 0.50 -10.58 13.03
C ASP A 64 1.37 -10.87 11.79
N ARG A 65 0.89 -10.44 10.61
CA ARG A 65 1.57 -10.66 9.34
C ARG A 65 2.91 -9.94 9.25
N ALA A 66 3.07 -8.78 9.88
CA ALA A 66 4.33 -8.03 9.88
C ALA A 66 5.42 -8.77 10.68
N ARG A 67 5.07 -9.36 11.83
CA ARG A 67 5.99 -10.18 12.63
C ARG A 67 6.31 -11.52 11.99
N LEU A 68 5.34 -12.18 11.36
CA LEU A 68 5.61 -13.37 10.54
C LEU A 68 6.67 -13.08 9.47
N ARG A 69 6.54 -11.92 8.79
CA ARG A 69 7.49 -11.48 7.76
C ARG A 69 8.87 -11.19 8.29
N ARG A 70 8.97 -10.55 9.46
CA ARG A 70 10.25 -10.35 10.16
C ARG A 70 10.88 -11.69 10.53
N MET A 71 10.13 -12.56 11.19
CA MET A 71 10.56 -13.88 11.65
C MET A 71 11.07 -14.76 10.51
N ALA A 72 10.39 -14.78 9.36
CA ALA A 72 10.75 -15.65 8.25
C ALA A 72 12.21 -15.51 7.79
N SER A 73 12.78 -14.30 7.88
CA SER A 73 14.19 -14.04 7.54
C SER A 73 15.18 -14.69 8.50
N ALA A 74 14.76 -14.94 9.74
CA ALA A 74 15.57 -15.56 10.78
C ALA A 74 15.39 -17.09 10.86
N VAL A 75 14.44 -17.67 10.11
CA VAL A 75 14.19 -19.11 10.16
C VAL A 75 15.34 -19.86 9.47
N PRO A 76 16.10 -20.71 10.19
CA PRO A 76 17.21 -21.45 9.60
C PRO A 76 16.71 -22.55 8.65
N LEU A 77 17.64 -23.29 8.03
CA LEU A 77 17.30 -24.45 7.22
C LEU A 77 16.51 -25.47 8.04
N LEU A 78 15.25 -25.67 7.66
CA LEU A 78 14.40 -26.72 8.24
C LEU A 78 14.34 -27.92 7.30
N GLY A 79 14.31 -29.12 7.89
CA GLY A 79 14.15 -30.38 7.18
C GLY A 79 12.79 -30.50 6.48
N GLN A 80 12.57 -31.67 5.88
CA GLN A 80 11.28 -31.98 5.28
C GLN A 80 10.27 -32.38 6.36
N CYS A 81 9.03 -31.88 6.28
CA CYS A 81 7.93 -32.24 7.17
C CYS A 81 6.63 -32.47 6.40
N LYS A 82 5.66 -33.16 7.01
CA LYS A 82 4.35 -33.46 6.38
C LYS A 82 3.31 -32.37 6.58
N ALA A 83 3.55 -31.43 7.51
CA ALA A 83 2.65 -30.31 7.75
C ALA A 83 3.42 -29.05 8.16
N VAL A 84 3.00 -27.91 7.62
CA VAL A 84 3.45 -26.59 8.04
C VAL A 84 2.21 -25.78 8.40
N ALA A 85 2.20 -25.22 9.59
CA ALA A 85 1.13 -24.37 10.10
C ALA A 85 1.68 -23.00 10.49
N CYS A 86 0.85 -21.97 10.36
CA CYS A 86 1.12 -20.62 10.82
C CYS A 86 -0.07 -20.14 11.64
N TRP A 87 0.17 -19.76 12.89
CA TRP A 87 -0.80 -19.17 13.78
C TRP A 87 -0.43 -17.71 14.01
N LEU A 88 -1.29 -16.80 13.53
CA LEU A 88 -1.23 -15.40 13.93
C LEU A 88 -2.17 -15.19 15.11
N THR A 89 -1.69 -14.66 16.22
CA THR A 89 -2.47 -14.62 17.46
C THR A 89 -3.37 -13.38 17.57
N ASP A 90 -3.15 -12.36 16.73
CA ASP A 90 -3.88 -11.09 16.73
C ASP A 90 -3.96 -10.46 15.33
N SER A 91 -4.64 -11.15 14.42
CA SER A 91 -4.86 -10.74 13.03
C SER A 91 -6.33 -10.96 12.64
N PRO A 92 -7.00 -9.97 12.02
CA PRO A 92 -8.46 -9.97 11.86
C PRO A 92 -8.98 -10.82 10.71
N THR A 93 -8.12 -11.30 9.80
CA THR A 93 -8.58 -11.92 8.55
C THR A 93 -7.73 -13.15 8.21
N PRO A 94 -8.34 -14.35 8.16
CA PRO A 94 -7.66 -15.53 7.63
C PRO A 94 -7.24 -15.30 6.18
N TRP A 95 -6.03 -15.74 5.81
CA TRP A 95 -5.57 -15.71 4.42
C TRP A 95 -5.24 -17.12 3.95
N VAL A 96 -5.70 -17.46 2.75
CA VAL A 96 -5.44 -18.76 2.13
C VAL A 96 -4.12 -18.69 1.36
N LEU A 97 -3.19 -19.58 1.71
CA LEU A 97 -1.92 -19.73 1.02
C LEU A 97 -2.14 -20.23 -0.41
N VAL A 98 -1.59 -19.57 -1.41
CA VAL A 98 -1.55 -20.06 -2.79
C VAL A 98 -0.43 -21.10 -2.89
N PRO A 99 -0.73 -22.38 -3.18
CA PRO A 99 0.29 -23.41 -3.28
C PRO A 99 1.27 -23.17 -4.43
N ARG A 100 2.53 -23.55 -4.22
CA ARG A 100 3.56 -23.51 -5.26
C ARG A 100 3.59 -24.83 -6.04
N PRO A 101 3.77 -24.80 -7.37
CA PRO A 101 3.80 -26.02 -8.19
C PRO A 101 4.99 -26.94 -7.85
N GLU A 102 6.10 -26.39 -7.33
CA GLU A 102 7.28 -27.14 -6.89
C GLU A 102 7.08 -27.87 -5.55
N TRP A 103 5.98 -27.64 -4.85
CA TRP A 103 5.71 -28.32 -3.60
C TRP A 103 5.20 -29.75 -3.83
N PRO A 104 5.43 -30.66 -2.88
CA PRO A 104 4.71 -31.92 -2.86
C PRO A 104 3.21 -31.70 -2.90
N ARG A 105 2.48 -32.67 -3.46
CA ARG A 105 1.01 -32.63 -3.54
C ARG A 105 0.41 -32.30 -2.17
N LEU A 106 -0.39 -31.23 -2.10
CA LEU A 106 -1.15 -30.93 -0.90
C LEU A 106 -2.28 -31.95 -0.73
N VAL A 107 -2.47 -32.40 0.51
CA VAL A 107 -3.63 -33.24 0.89
C VAL A 107 -4.65 -32.44 1.71
N HIS A 108 -4.24 -31.30 2.25
CA HIS A 108 -5.12 -30.40 2.99
C HIS A 108 -4.52 -29.00 2.99
N LEU A 109 -5.37 -27.99 2.79
CA LEU A 109 -5.05 -26.60 2.97
C LEU A 109 -6.28 -25.91 3.57
N ALA A 110 -6.11 -25.22 4.69
CA ALA A 110 -7.17 -24.43 5.29
C ALA A 110 -6.60 -23.19 5.97
N ALA A 111 -7.39 -22.12 5.99
CA ALA A 111 -7.19 -20.94 6.82
C ALA A 111 -8.50 -20.68 7.57
N ARG A 112 -8.42 -20.43 8.88
CA ARG A 112 -9.59 -20.20 9.74
C ARG A 112 -9.25 -19.31 10.91
N GLU A 113 -10.27 -18.81 11.58
CA GLU A 113 -10.13 -18.19 12.89
C GLU A 113 -9.64 -19.22 13.93
N ALA A 114 -8.89 -18.73 14.92
CA ALA A 114 -8.31 -19.49 16.01
C ALA A 114 -8.33 -18.64 17.29
N GLY A 115 -9.34 -18.86 18.13
CA GLY A 115 -9.64 -17.99 19.26
C GLY A 115 -10.34 -16.70 18.81
N ASP A 116 -10.39 -15.70 19.70
CA ASP A 116 -11.19 -14.49 19.47
C ASP A 116 -10.55 -13.50 18.49
N ARG A 117 -9.22 -13.54 18.35
CA ARG A 117 -8.46 -12.57 17.54
C ARG A 117 -7.39 -13.21 16.64
N GLY A 118 -7.23 -14.52 16.69
CA GLY A 118 -6.19 -15.23 15.97
C GLY A 118 -6.69 -15.89 14.70
N VAL A 119 -5.76 -16.21 13.80
CA VAL A 119 -6.02 -16.97 12.57
C VAL A 119 -4.97 -18.05 12.39
N LEU A 120 -5.40 -19.22 11.95
CA LEU A 120 -4.56 -20.39 11.74
C LEU A 120 -4.63 -20.84 10.28
N THR A 121 -3.48 -20.90 9.64
CA THR A 121 -3.31 -21.45 8.28
C THR A 121 -2.51 -22.75 8.36
N VAL A 122 -3.05 -23.83 7.78
CA VAL A 122 -2.43 -25.18 7.83
C VAL A 122 -2.32 -25.77 6.43
N ALA A 123 -1.09 -26.08 6.03
CA ALA A 123 -0.79 -26.84 4.80
C ALA A 123 -0.27 -28.24 5.17
N ARG A 124 -0.89 -29.28 4.60
CA ARG A 124 -0.44 -30.68 4.73
C ARG A 124 -0.09 -31.26 3.38
N PHE A 125 0.95 -32.08 3.37
CA PHE A 125 1.58 -32.60 2.18
C PHE A 125 1.51 -34.14 2.15
N ALA A 126 1.34 -34.71 0.95
CA ALA A 126 1.34 -36.16 0.75
C ALA A 126 2.71 -36.79 1.07
N SER A 127 3.78 -36.03 0.87
CA SER A 127 5.17 -36.37 1.22
C SER A 127 5.85 -35.17 1.87
N GLY A 128 7.09 -35.33 2.35
CA GLY A 128 7.79 -34.26 3.05
C GLY A 128 8.06 -33.02 2.18
N ALA A 129 7.62 -31.84 2.63
CA ALA A 129 7.92 -30.55 2.02
C ALA A 129 9.04 -29.83 2.79
N ARG A 130 9.89 -29.07 2.09
CA ARG A 130 10.96 -28.27 2.71
C ARG A 130 10.33 -27.16 3.56
N ALA A 131 10.25 -27.36 4.87
CA ALA A 131 9.41 -26.53 5.75
C ALA A 131 9.81 -25.05 5.71
N GLN A 132 11.11 -24.75 5.68
CA GLN A 132 11.62 -23.38 5.61
C GLN A 132 11.07 -22.63 4.39
N LEU A 133 11.05 -23.27 3.21
CA LEU A 133 10.55 -22.63 1.99
C LEU A 133 9.05 -22.39 2.04
N VAL A 134 8.30 -23.27 2.71
CA VAL A 134 6.86 -23.07 2.92
C VAL A 134 6.62 -21.90 3.88
N VAL A 135 7.40 -21.79 4.97
CA VAL A 135 7.32 -20.66 5.91
C VAL A 135 7.68 -19.34 5.23
N MET A 136 8.77 -19.31 4.46
CA MET A 136 9.16 -18.12 3.68
C MET A 136 8.08 -17.71 2.68
N GLU A 137 7.42 -18.68 2.04
CA GLU A 137 6.32 -18.39 1.11
C GLU A 137 5.05 -17.92 1.83
N MET A 138 4.72 -18.49 2.99
CA MET A 138 3.64 -18.00 3.86
C MET A 138 3.87 -16.52 4.23
N ALA A 139 5.08 -16.18 4.65
CA ALA A 139 5.47 -14.81 4.97
C ALA A 139 5.43 -13.88 3.74
N ARG A 140 5.92 -14.35 2.58
CA ARG A 140 5.87 -13.57 1.33
C ARG A 140 4.43 -13.24 0.96
N GLN A 141 3.54 -14.22 1.01
CA GLN A 141 2.12 -14.07 0.66
C GLN A 141 1.29 -13.34 1.73
N ALA A 142 1.76 -13.29 2.98
CA ALA A 142 1.09 -12.55 4.05
C ALA A 142 0.96 -11.04 3.74
N ALA A 143 1.88 -10.46 2.97
CA ALA A 143 1.76 -9.08 2.50
C ALA A 143 0.73 -8.87 1.37
N GLY A 144 -0.09 -9.87 1.09
CA GLY A 144 -1.08 -9.82 0.04
C GLY A 144 -0.48 -9.84 -1.38
N PRO A 145 -1.33 -9.63 -2.39
CA PRO A 145 -0.89 -9.55 -3.78
C PRO A 145 -0.11 -8.27 -4.06
N GLY A 146 0.75 -8.28 -5.07
CA GLY A 146 1.53 -7.11 -5.48
C GLY A 146 3.04 -7.35 -5.43
N ASP A 147 3.79 -6.29 -5.66
CA ASP A 147 5.24 -6.35 -5.74
C ASP A 147 5.87 -6.46 -4.34
N THR A 148 6.53 -7.59 -4.08
CA THR A 148 7.35 -7.85 -2.88
C THR A 148 8.84 -7.91 -3.22
N THR A 149 9.25 -7.43 -4.39
CA THR A 149 10.66 -7.39 -4.80
C THR A 149 11.42 -6.37 -3.96
N HIS A 150 12.73 -6.51 -3.96
CA HIS A 150 13.65 -5.62 -3.27
C HIS A 150 14.05 -4.40 -4.14
N GLY A 151 13.38 -4.18 -5.28
CA GLY A 151 13.59 -3.00 -6.14
C GLY A 151 15.02 -2.86 -6.67
N GLY A 152 15.80 -3.95 -6.71
CA GLY A 152 17.20 -3.94 -7.11
C GLY A 152 18.22 -3.74 -5.98
N VAL A 153 17.79 -3.60 -4.72
CA VAL A 153 18.69 -3.36 -3.58
C VAL A 153 18.71 -4.55 -2.64
N VAL A 154 19.84 -5.24 -2.51
CA VAL A 154 19.99 -6.39 -1.62
C VAL A 154 20.44 -5.93 -0.24
N VAL A 155 19.64 -6.20 0.79
CA VAL A 155 19.91 -5.78 2.17
C VAL A 155 20.13 -6.99 3.06
N SER A 156 21.24 -6.98 3.80
CA SER A 156 21.53 -7.93 4.89
C SER A 156 21.58 -7.21 6.22
N TYR A 157 21.52 -7.97 7.31
CA TYR A 157 21.56 -7.44 8.67
C TYR A 157 22.68 -8.10 9.47
N ALA A 158 23.44 -7.33 10.24
CA ALA A 158 24.54 -7.85 11.03
C ALA A 158 24.34 -7.57 12.52
N GLY A 159 24.35 -8.63 13.33
CA GLY A 159 24.20 -8.52 14.79
C GLY A 159 22.85 -7.93 15.23
N ARG A 160 21.81 -7.99 14.39
CA ARG A 160 20.44 -7.53 14.68
C ARG A 160 19.39 -8.28 13.84
N PRO A 161 18.13 -8.32 14.26
CA PRO A 161 17.03 -8.80 13.43
C PRO A 161 16.82 -7.92 12.20
N ALA A 162 16.20 -8.51 11.18
CA ALA A 162 15.72 -7.76 10.02
C ALA A 162 14.67 -6.72 10.42
N ALA A 163 14.65 -5.62 9.68
CA ALA A 163 13.57 -4.63 9.78
C ALA A 163 12.26 -5.22 9.20
N PRO A 164 11.08 -4.86 9.74
CA PRO A 164 9.79 -5.37 9.27
C PRO A 164 9.57 -5.17 7.78
N GLY A 165 8.95 -6.16 7.14
CA GLY A 165 8.38 -6.02 5.80
C GLY A 165 9.34 -5.88 4.64
N LEU A 166 10.64 -5.68 4.89
CA LEU A 166 11.64 -5.52 3.85
C LEU A 166 11.89 -6.84 3.13
N ASP A 167 12.64 -7.77 3.70
CA ASP A 167 12.92 -9.01 2.97
C ASP A 167 12.83 -10.21 3.91
N ALA A 168 11.79 -11.01 3.67
CA ALA A 168 11.53 -12.27 4.37
C ALA A 168 12.63 -13.33 4.12
N ARG A 169 13.56 -13.05 3.20
CA ARG A 169 14.73 -13.87 2.88
C ARG A 169 16.05 -13.13 3.09
N SER A 170 16.04 -11.97 3.75
CA SER A 170 17.26 -11.25 4.10
C SER A 170 18.21 -12.18 4.86
N VAL A 171 19.49 -12.11 4.49
CA VAL A 171 20.53 -12.86 5.19
C VAL A 171 20.87 -12.13 6.50
N LEU A 172 20.84 -12.88 7.60
CA LEU A 172 21.37 -12.44 8.89
C LEU A 172 22.82 -12.88 9.00
N LEU A 173 23.71 -11.91 9.20
CA LEU A 173 25.14 -12.09 9.32
C LEU A 173 25.54 -12.04 10.80
N PRO A 174 26.48 -12.89 11.26
CA PRO A 174 27.03 -12.79 12.61
C PRO A 174 27.68 -11.43 12.88
N ASP A 175 28.42 -10.92 11.90
CA ASP A 175 29.10 -9.64 11.90
C ASP A 175 29.12 -9.03 10.49
N VAL A 176 29.53 -7.76 10.38
CA VAL A 176 29.55 -7.04 9.10
C VAL A 176 30.62 -7.54 8.14
N ALA A 177 31.70 -8.18 8.61
CA ALA A 177 32.79 -8.65 7.75
C ALA A 177 32.30 -9.79 6.84
N GLY A 178 31.39 -10.63 7.33
CA GLY A 178 30.74 -11.69 6.55
C GLY A 178 29.91 -11.21 5.35
N ALA A 179 29.70 -9.91 5.20
CA ALA A 179 29.07 -9.32 4.00
C ALA A 179 30.01 -9.30 2.79
N GLY A 180 31.32 -9.13 3.03
CA GLY A 180 32.36 -9.12 2.00
C GLY A 180 33.05 -10.46 1.81
N ASP A 181 32.50 -11.55 2.35
CA ASP A 181 33.04 -12.90 2.19
C ASP A 181 33.10 -13.30 0.71
N ALA A 182 34.29 -13.60 0.20
CA ALA A 182 34.52 -13.90 -1.22
C ALA A 182 33.81 -15.19 -1.69
N GLU A 183 33.44 -16.09 -0.78
CA GLU A 183 32.70 -17.32 -1.12
C GLU A 183 31.19 -17.07 -1.26
N ARG A 184 30.72 -15.85 -1.03
CA ARG A 184 29.30 -15.51 -1.15
C ARG A 184 28.92 -15.27 -2.61
N ASP A 185 28.02 -16.12 -3.12
CA ASP A 185 27.52 -15.99 -4.50
C ASP A 185 26.80 -14.65 -4.76
N VAL A 186 26.09 -14.12 -3.75
CA VAL A 186 25.30 -12.88 -3.85
C VAL A 186 25.58 -11.99 -2.64
N PRO A 187 26.51 -11.04 -2.72
CA PRO A 187 26.76 -10.08 -1.66
C PRO A 187 25.60 -9.09 -1.51
N PRO A 188 25.37 -8.54 -0.32
CA PRO A 188 24.43 -7.44 -0.15
C PRO A 188 25.00 -6.14 -0.72
N ASP A 189 24.11 -5.25 -1.17
CA ASP A 189 24.48 -3.87 -1.44
C ASP A 189 24.71 -3.09 -0.15
N VAL A 190 23.87 -3.38 0.86
CA VAL A 190 23.82 -2.71 2.16
C VAL A 190 23.73 -3.71 3.30
N VAL A 191 24.51 -3.47 4.34
CA VAL A 191 24.47 -4.21 5.61
C VAL A 191 24.00 -3.28 6.70
N VAL A 192 22.84 -3.57 7.27
CA VAL A 192 22.28 -2.77 8.37
C VAL A 192 22.71 -3.40 9.69
N ALA A 193 23.44 -2.64 10.50
CA ALA A 193 24.06 -3.11 11.73
C ALA A 193 23.58 -2.29 12.94
N ARG A 194 23.85 -2.77 14.16
CA ARG A 194 23.60 -2.00 15.39
C ARG A 194 24.55 -0.79 15.47
N ARG A 195 24.11 0.31 16.10
CA ARG A 195 25.01 1.41 16.47
C ARG A 195 26.17 0.87 17.31
N GLY A 196 27.40 1.22 16.95
CA GLY A 196 28.62 0.72 17.60
C GLY A 196 29.17 -0.61 17.07
N ALA A 197 28.57 -1.20 16.03
CA ALA A 197 29.17 -2.34 15.30
C ALA A 197 30.51 -1.95 14.64
N THR A 198 31.32 -2.96 14.28
CA THR A 198 32.60 -2.77 13.59
C THR A 198 32.45 -1.93 12.31
N SER A 199 33.49 -1.15 11.99
CA SER A 199 33.43 -0.10 10.98
C SER A 199 33.36 -0.65 9.55
N GLN A 200 32.96 0.20 8.60
CA GLN A 200 33.01 -0.06 7.14
C GLN A 200 34.35 -0.66 6.68
N GLN A 201 35.47 -0.35 7.35
CA GLN A 201 36.81 -0.85 7.02
C GLN A 201 36.97 -2.37 7.23
N SER A 202 36.08 -3.00 7.99
CA SER A 202 36.08 -4.45 8.21
C SER A 202 35.40 -5.24 7.09
N VAL A 203 34.75 -4.56 6.14
CA VAL A 203 34.07 -5.21 5.01
C VAL A 203 34.99 -5.16 3.80
N ALA A 204 35.42 -6.33 3.34
CA ALA A 204 36.24 -6.46 2.14
C ALA A 204 35.45 -6.09 0.87
N GLU A 205 36.18 -5.67 -0.17
CA GLU A 205 35.60 -5.54 -1.50
C GLU A 205 35.13 -6.90 -2.01
N HIS A 206 33.93 -6.93 -2.60
CA HIS A 206 33.35 -8.16 -3.12
C HIS A 206 33.35 -8.15 -4.64
N HIS A 207 33.96 -9.17 -5.24
CA HIS A 207 34.20 -9.29 -6.68
C HIS A 207 32.93 -9.32 -7.56
N VAL A 208 31.76 -9.64 -6.99
CA VAL A 208 30.46 -9.64 -7.72
C VAL A 208 29.90 -8.23 -7.93
N ILE A 209 30.16 -7.29 -7.02
CA ILE A 209 29.62 -5.91 -7.09
C ILE A 209 30.71 -4.85 -7.26
N ASP A 210 31.97 -5.28 -7.39
CA ASP A 210 33.17 -4.45 -7.57
C ASP A 210 33.33 -3.33 -6.54
N ARG A 211 32.85 -3.57 -5.32
CA ARG A 211 32.96 -2.66 -4.17
C ARG A 211 32.73 -3.40 -2.86
N ALA A 212 33.04 -2.75 -1.74
CA ALA A 212 32.58 -3.23 -0.44
C ALA A 212 31.07 -2.94 -0.26
N PRO A 213 30.29 -3.89 0.28
CA PRO A 213 28.95 -3.61 0.82
C PRO A 213 28.94 -2.43 1.79
N ILE A 214 27.92 -1.58 1.72
CA ILE A 214 27.85 -0.37 2.56
C ILE A 214 27.25 -0.70 3.91
N VAL A 215 27.95 -0.36 4.99
CA VAL A 215 27.51 -0.54 6.36
C VAL A 215 26.70 0.67 6.81
N VAL A 216 25.47 0.43 7.26
CA VAL A 216 24.58 1.44 7.82
C VAL A 216 24.28 1.08 9.27
N THR A 217 24.89 1.82 10.20
CA THR A 217 24.67 1.67 11.65
C THR A 217 23.58 2.58 12.20
N ASP A 218 23.15 3.57 11.41
CA ASP A 218 22.11 4.53 11.78
C ASP A 218 21.10 4.68 10.63
N PRO A 219 20.19 3.70 10.48
CA PRO A 219 19.18 3.73 9.43
C PRO A 219 17.95 4.60 9.78
N GLY A 220 17.95 5.28 10.93
CA GLY A 220 16.75 5.93 11.48
C GLY A 220 15.79 4.93 12.13
N PRO A 221 14.54 5.35 12.40
CA PRO A 221 13.48 4.47 12.89
C PRO A 221 13.26 3.24 11.99
N GLU A 222 12.82 2.13 12.58
CA GLU A 222 12.42 0.95 11.81
C GLU A 222 11.26 1.28 10.88
N PRO A 223 11.25 0.77 9.63
CA PRO A 223 10.14 0.98 8.74
C PRO A 223 8.91 0.22 9.21
N VAL A 224 7.75 0.69 8.75
CA VAL A 224 6.50 -0.06 8.84
C VAL A 224 6.21 -0.72 7.51
N ASP A 225 5.81 -1.99 7.57
CA ASP A 225 5.36 -2.76 6.41
C ASP A 225 4.02 -2.22 5.90
N GLU A 226 4.07 -1.30 4.94
CA GLU A 226 2.89 -0.67 4.34
C GLU A 226 1.98 -1.68 3.63
N ARG A 227 2.44 -2.89 3.36
CA ARG A 227 1.62 -3.94 2.74
C ARG A 227 0.79 -4.73 3.77
N VAL A 228 1.12 -4.58 5.05
CA VAL A 228 0.37 -5.15 6.18
C VAL A 228 -0.44 -4.06 6.88
N PHE A 229 0.22 -2.98 7.27
CA PHE A 229 -0.40 -1.81 7.87
C PHE A 229 -0.70 -0.78 6.78
N ASN A 230 -1.98 -0.56 6.51
CA ASN A 230 -2.43 0.35 5.45
C ASN A 230 -3.87 0.81 5.68
N PRO A 231 -4.35 1.78 4.88
CA PRO A 231 -5.69 2.32 5.03
C PRO A 231 -6.82 1.39 4.65
N ILE A 232 -6.58 0.18 4.12
CA ILE A 232 -7.66 -0.72 3.66
C ILE A 232 -8.61 -1.02 4.81
N GLY A 233 -9.86 -0.59 4.69
CA GLY A 233 -10.89 -0.69 5.74
C GLY A 233 -10.94 0.50 6.71
N PHE A 234 -10.36 1.64 6.33
CA PHE A 234 -10.61 2.92 6.98
C PHE A 234 -12.11 3.20 7.08
N ARG A 235 -12.53 3.86 8.17
CA ARG A 235 -13.94 4.22 8.42
C ARG A 235 -14.08 5.73 8.49
N LYS A 236 -15.02 6.26 7.71
CA LYS A 236 -15.40 7.67 7.73
C LYS A 236 -16.17 8.02 9.01
N ASP A 237 -17.02 7.11 9.45
CA ASP A 237 -17.78 7.19 10.71
C ASP A 237 -17.11 6.39 11.84
N TRP A 238 -17.47 6.69 13.08
CA TRP A 238 -16.97 6.04 14.28
C TRP A 238 -18.12 5.67 15.24
N ASP A 239 -17.88 4.66 16.08
CA ASP A 239 -18.86 4.17 17.07
C ASP A 239 -18.58 4.73 18.47
N HIS A 240 -17.33 5.16 18.72
CA HIS A 240 -16.83 5.52 20.03
C HIS A 240 -16.01 6.82 19.99
N PRO A 241 -15.99 7.62 21.06
CA PRO A 241 -15.19 8.86 21.13
C PRO A 241 -13.69 8.55 21.18
N VAL A 242 -12.85 9.58 21.21
CA VAL A 242 -11.39 9.42 21.33
C VAL A 242 -11.01 8.52 22.52
N VAL A 243 -10.08 7.58 22.30
CA VAL A 243 -9.66 6.58 23.28
C VAL A 243 -8.15 6.54 23.45
N ASP A 244 -7.66 6.21 24.64
CA ASP A 244 -6.23 5.96 24.86
C ASP A 244 -5.82 4.60 24.28
N LEU A 245 -4.67 4.53 23.62
CA LEU A 245 -4.18 3.28 23.00
C LEU A 245 -4.18 2.09 23.96
N SER A 246 -3.83 2.32 25.24
CA SER A 246 -3.78 1.30 26.29
C SER A 246 -5.13 0.62 26.58
N ARG A 247 -6.25 1.24 26.19
CA ARG A 247 -7.60 0.67 26.31
C ARG A 247 -7.99 -0.19 25.11
N ILE A 248 -7.31 -0.02 23.96
CA ILE A 248 -7.49 -0.87 22.77
C ILE A 248 -6.59 -2.12 22.90
N GLY A 249 -5.34 -1.93 23.30
CA GLY A 249 -4.36 -3.01 23.46
C GLY A 249 -3.30 -2.68 24.50
N ARG A 250 -2.87 -3.70 25.25
CA ARG A 250 -1.83 -3.57 26.31
C ARG A 250 -0.41 -3.87 25.81
N GLY A 251 -0.27 -4.32 24.57
CA GLY A 251 0.99 -4.68 23.95
C GLY A 251 1.30 -3.78 22.75
N PRO A 252 2.29 -4.19 21.94
CA PRO A 252 2.53 -3.59 20.63
C PRO A 252 1.26 -3.46 19.78
N VAL A 253 1.24 -2.48 18.87
CA VAL A 253 0.20 -2.38 17.84
C VAL A 253 0.35 -3.56 16.87
N THR A 254 -0.75 -4.28 16.71
CA THR A 254 -0.94 -5.40 15.78
C THR A 254 -2.03 -5.03 14.77
N GLU A 255 -2.26 -5.90 13.78
CA GLU A 255 -3.42 -5.77 12.89
C GLU A 255 -4.75 -5.79 13.65
N GLY A 256 -4.88 -6.63 14.69
CA GLY A 256 -6.06 -6.66 15.55
C GLY A 256 -6.29 -5.34 16.30
N VAL A 257 -5.23 -4.72 16.81
CA VAL A 257 -5.29 -3.39 17.44
C VAL A 257 -5.72 -2.32 16.43
N VAL A 258 -5.17 -2.32 15.22
CA VAL A 258 -5.57 -1.39 14.15
C VAL A 258 -7.04 -1.58 13.78
N ALA A 259 -7.49 -2.83 13.63
CA ALA A 259 -8.89 -3.13 13.31
C ALA A 259 -9.85 -2.58 14.38
N ALA A 260 -9.51 -2.75 15.67
CA ALA A 260 -10.29 -2.20 16.77
C ALA A 260 -10.22 -0.67 16.82
N ALA A 261 -9.05 -0.07 16.59
CA ALA A 261 -8.84 1.38 16.62
C ALA A 261 -9.73 2.13 15.63
N ARG A 262 -10.09 1.53 14.50
CA ARG A 262 -10.93 2.15 13.46
C ARG A 262 -12.37 2.40 13.90
N ALA A 263 -12.85 1.77 14.97
CA ALA A 263 -14.17 2.05 15.53
C ALA A 263 -14.20 3.35 16.35
N PHE A 264 -13.05 3.95 16.66
CA PHE A 264 -12.96 5.15 17.47
C PHE A 264 -12.77 6.42 16.62
N GLN A 265 -13.27 7.52 17.16
CA GLN A 265 -13.11 8.86 16.60
C GLN A 265 -11.64 9.23 16.41
N GLY A 266 -10.80 8.84 17.35
CA GLY A 266 -9.35 8.97 17.27
C GLY A 266 -8.67 8.18 18.38
N VAL A 267 -7.36 7.98 18.25
CA VAL A 267 -6.55 7.28 19.24
C VAL A 267 -5.54 8.24 19.84
N ARG A 268 -5.58 8.38 21.16
CA ARG A 268 -4.61 9.15 21.94
C ARG A 268 -3.39 8.31 22.22
N LEU A 269 -2.23 8.87 21.85
CA LEU A 269 -0.92 8.28 22.03
C LEU A 269 -0.17 9.05 23.14
N PRO A 270 0.18 8.40 24.26
CA PRO A 270 1.03 9.02 25.27
C PRO A 270 2.45 9.25 24.72
N ALA A 271 3.19 10.17 25.35
CA ALA A 271 4.53 10.57 24.91
C ALA A 271 5.57 9.43 24.89
N ASP A 272 5.34 8.35 25.65
CA ASP A 272 6.19 7.17 25.71
C ASP A 272 5.78 6.07 24.71
N THR A 273 4.81 6.35 23.83
CA THR A 273 4.42 5.42 22.75
C THR A 273 5.63 5.10 21.88
N ARG A 274 5.88 3.80 21.66
CA ARG A 274 6.98 3.36 20.81
C ARG A 274 6.77 3.86 19.38
N THR A 275 7.81 4.38 18.75
CA THR A 275 7.75 4.93 17.38
C THR A 275 7.11 3.94 16.38
N ALA A 276 7.43 2.65 16.47
CA ALA A 276 6.84 1.63 15.60
C ALA A 276 5.31 1.49 15.76
N ASP A 277 4.78 1.65 16.96
CA ASP A 277 3.34 1.57 17.25
C ASP A 277 2.60 2.79 16.68
N LEU A 278 3.18 3.98 16.88
CA LEU A 278 2.68 5.22 16.29
C LEU A 278 2.65 5.12 14.76
N LEU A 279 3.75 4.70 14.14
CA LEU A 279 3.87 4.60 12.69
C LEU A 279 2.88 3.57 12.11
N ALA A 280 2.66 2.44 12.81
CA ALA A 280 1.68 1.43 12.40
C ALA A 280 0.24 1.97 12.38
N LEU A 281 -0.14 2.78 13.35
CA LEU A 281 -1.46 3.44 13.38
C LEU A 281 -1.57 4.55 12.33
N ALA A 282 -0.53 5.38 12.22
CA ALA A 282 -0.47 6.50 11.28
C ALA A 282 -0.63 6.02 9.83
N ILE A 283 0.19 5.05 9.40
CA ILE A 283 0.15 4.51 8.03
C ILE A 283 -1.16 3.75 7.74
N SER A 284 -1.80 3.21 8.80
CA SER A 284 -3.11 2.56 8.70
C SER A 284 -4.28 3.53 8.58
N GLY A 285 -4.01 4.84 8.59
CA GLY A 285 -5.02 5.89 8.50
C GLY A 285 -5.86 6.05 9.76
N VAL A 286 -5.42 5.54 10.92
CA VAL A 286 -6.11 5.79 12.18
C VAL A 286 -5.91 7.26 12.57
N PRO A 287 -6.95 8.05 12.87
CA PRO A 287 -6.77 9.42 13.33
C PRO A 287 -6.08 9.43 14.69
N LEU A 288 -4.98 10.16 14.78
CA LEU A 288 -4.11 10.20 15.96
C LEU A 288 -4.19 11.53 16.67
N VAL A 289 -4.12 11.47 18.00
CA VAL A 289 -3.88 12.60 18.89
C VAL A 289 -2.63 12.27 19.70
N THR A 290 -1.56 13.04 19.52
CA THR A 290 -0.27 12.77 20.15
C THR A 290 0.01 13.75 21.28
N GLU A 291 0.69 13.27 22.33
CA GLU A 291 1.20 14.12 23.41
C GLU A 291 2.73 14.09 23.39
N GLY A 292 3.38 15.26 23.47
CA GLY A 292 4.83 15.36 23.60
C GLY A 292 5.61 15.32 22.28
N VAL A 293 6.94 15.23 22.40
CA VAL A 293 7.87 15.25 21.25
C VAL A 293 8.03 13.84 20.71
N LEU A 294 7.89 13.69 19.39
CA LEU A 294 7.94 12.41 18.69
C LEU A 294 9.25 12.26 17.92
N ASP A 295 9.89 11.09 18.03
CA ASP A 295 11.07 10.73 17.25
C ASP A 295 10.66 10.23 15.85
N VAL A 296 10.17 11.14 15.02
CA VAL A 296 9.74 10.91 13.64
C VAL A 296 10.24 12.00 12.70
N ALA A 297 10.20 11.74 11.39
CA ALA A 297 10.51 12.73 10.37
C ALA A 297 9.70 14.03 10.55
N PRO A 298 10.30 15.22 10.35
CA PRO A 298 9.62 16.50 10.62
C PRO A 298 8.27 16.69 9.90
N PRO A 299 8.07 16.27 8.63
CA PRO A 299 6.77 16.38 7.99
C PRO A 299 5.67 15.56 8.67
N LEU A 300 6.02 14.41 9.25
CA LEU A 300 5.06 13.60 10.03
C LEU A 300 4.75 14.25 11.37
N ALA A 301 5.76 14.78 12.08
CA ALA A 301 5.54 15.51 13.32
C ALA A 301 4.60 16.72 13.08
N ALA A 302 4.85 17.51 12.03
CA ALA A 302 4.01 18.64 11.67
C ALA A 302 2.56 18.23 11.32
N ALA A 303 2.37 17.09 10.63
CA ALA A 303 1.03 16.58 10.34
C ALA A 303 0.30 16.09 11.61
N LEU A 304 1.01 15.51 12.57
CA LEU A 304 0.45 15.06 13.85
C LEU A 304 0.08 16.23 14.78
N ASP A 305 0.88 17.29 14.77
CA ASP A 305 0.68 18.50 15.58
C ASP A 305 -0.41 19.44 15.02
N ALA A 306 -0.85 19.22 13.78
CA ALA A 306 -1.85 20.07 13.14
C ALA A 306 -3.18 20.05 13.93
N PRO A 307 -3.76 21.22 14.27
CA PRO A 307 -5.03 21.25 14.97
C PRO A 307 -6.14 20.69 14.08
N VAL A 308 -6.92 19.75 14.63
CA VAL A 308 -8.01 19.07 13.91
C VAL A 308 -9.27 19.05 14.76
N ASP A 309 -10.40 19.37 14.12
CA ASP A 309 -11.72 19.08 14.66
C ASP A 309 -12.08 17.63 14.34
N LEU A 310 -11.97 16.75 15.34
CA LEU A 310 -12.29 15.33 15.18
C LEU A 310 -13.80 15.06 15.17
N ASP A 311 -14.64 16.03 15.54
CA ASP A 311 -16.10 15.93 15.46
C ASP A 311 -16.62 16.17 14.03
N ASP A 312 -15.82 16.79 13.15
CA ASP A 312 -16.10 16.91 11.71
C ASP A 312 -15.51 15.70 10.95
N PRO A 313 -16.34 14.82 10.34
CA PRO A 313 -15.87 13.66 9.59
C PRO A 313 -14.96 13.98 8.40
N LEU A 314 -15.11 15.15 7.77
CA LEU A 314 -14.23 15.59 6.68
C LEU A 314 -12.86 16.00 7.23
N ARG A 315 -12.82 16.84 8.27
CA ARG A 315 -11.55 17.28 8.88
C ARG A 315 -10.78 16.11 9.47
N ARG A 316 -11.48 15.15 10.09
CA ARG A 316 -10.91 13.88 10.58
C ARG A 316 -10.27 13.05 9.46
N GLU A 317 -10.93 12.92 8.31
CA GLU A 317 -10.39 12.17 7.16
C GLU A 317 -9.19 12.91 6.52
N GLU A 318 -9.25 14.24 6.41
CA GLU A 318 -8.13 15.06 5.94
C GLU A 318 -6.90 14.94 6.84
N HIS A 319 -7.08 14.94 8.16
CA HIS A 319 -6.01 14.70 9.13
C HIS A 319 -5.38 13.31 8.96
N SER A 320 -6.23 12.27 8.85
CA SER A 320 -5.77 10.91 8.55
C SER A 320 -4.95 10.85 7.27
N LEU A 321 -5.38 11.52 6.20
CA LEU A 321 -4.67 11.58 4.93
C LEU A 321 -3.32 12.28 5.04
N ALA A 322 -3.24 13.43 5.72
CA ALA A 322 -2.00 14.17 5.89
C ALA A 322 -0.97 13.36 6.69
N VAL A 323 -1.40 12.78 7.83
CA VAL A 323 -0.55 11.96 8.70
C VAL A 323 -0.05 10.72 7.98
N ARG A 324 -0.94 9.97 7.30
CA ARG A 324 -0.54 8.72 6.64
C ARG A 324 0.36 8.96 5.43
N ARG A 325 0.16 10.06 4.67
CA ARG A 325 1.03 10.42 3.54
C ARG A 325 2.45 10.70 4.02
N ALA A 326 2.59 11.53 5.06
CA ALA A 326 3.89 11.78 5.68
C ALA A 326 4.53 10.51 6.27
N ALA A 327 3.72 9.57 6.80
CA ALA A 327 4.22 8.27 7.23
C ALA A 327 4.71 7.40 6.06
N PHE A 328 3.98 7.37 4.93
CA PHE A 328 4.42 6.65 3.73
C PHE A 328 5.73 7.19 3.18
N ASP A 329 5.85 8.51 3.06
CA ASP A 329 6.99 9.18 2.42
C ASP A 329 8.30 9.06 3.19
N HIS A 330 8.21 8.81 4.50
CA HIS A 330 9.39 8.82 5.37
C HIS A 330 9.65 7.52 6.14
N HIS A 331 8.62 6.68 6.35
CA HIS A 331 8.72 5.52 7.25
C HIS A 331 8.18 4.21 6.66
N SER A 332 7.72 4.19 5.40
CA SER A 332 7.39 2.94 4.71
C SER A 332 8.63 2.13 4.36
N THR A 333 8.47 0.84 4.08
CA THR A 333 9.57 0.01 3.56
C THR A 333 10.11 0.55 2.23
N LEU A 334 9.27 1.21 1.42
CA LEU A 334 9.66 1.89 0.19
C LEU A 334 10.60 3.06 0.45
N ALA A 335 10.19 3.99 1.32
CA ALA A 335 10.98 5.18 1.67
C ALA A 335 12.33 4.77 2.28
N TRP A 336 12.28 3.79 3.20
CA TRP A 336 13.46 3.28 3.88
C TRP A 336 14.45 2.62 2.91
N ARG A 337 13.98 1.80 1.95
CA ARG A 337 14.86 1.27 0.89
C ARG A 337 15.45 2.34 0.00
N SER A 338 14.65 3.32 -0.42
CA SER A 338 15.14 4.43 -1.26
C SER A 338 16.26 5.20 -0.54
N ALA A 339 16.13 5.40 0.77
CA ALA A 339 17.18 6.01 1.58
C ALA A 339 18.45 5.14 1.63
N LEU A 340 18.32 3.82 1.87
CA LEU A 340 19.46 2.91 1.83
C LEU A 340 20.15 2.85 0.46
N ALA A 341 19.37 2.81 -0.62
CA ALA A 341 19.87 2.76 -1.98
C ALA A 341 20.69 4.00 -2.32
N THR A 342 20.18 5.17 -1.93
CA THR A 342 20.86 6.45 -2.10
C THR A 342 22.20 6.46 -1.36
N ARG A 343 22.24 5.97 -0.11
CA ARG A 343 23.49 5.85 0.65
C ARG A 343 24.49 4.89 0.02
N ALA A 344 24.00 3.86 -0.67
CA ALA A 344 24.86 2.88 -1.34
C ALA A 344 25.22 3.23 -2.78
N GLY A 345 24.66 4.31 -3.33
CA GLY A 345 24.86 4.67 -4.74
C GLY A 345 24.32 3.62 -5.72
N VAL A 346 23.32 2.83 -5.32
CA VAL A 346 22.74 1.77 -6.15
C VAL A 346 21.38 2.17 -6.68
N ARG A 347 21.04 1.63 -7.86
CA ARG A 347 19.73 1.84 -8.46
C ARG A 347 18.66 1.15 -7.61
N HIS A 348 17.63 1.92 -7.25
CA HIS A 348 16.40 1.40 -6.66
C HIS A 348 15.21 1.76 -7.53
N VAL A 349 14.39 0.75 -7.86
CA VAL A 349 13.10 0.95 -8.51
C VAL A 349 12.07 1.25 -7.42
N ALA A 350 11.79 2.54 -7.21
CA ALA A 350 10.82 3.02 -6.22
C ALA A 350 9.37 2.95 -6.77
N LEU A 351 8.61 4.05 -6.71
CA LEU A 351 7.34 4.14 -7.44
C LEU A 351 7.62 4.19 -8.95
N PRO A 352 6.84 3.48 -9.80
CA PRO A 352 7.02 3.52 -11.24
C PRO A 352 6.61 4.88 -11.82
N PRO A 353 7.23 5.33 -12.92
CA PRO A 353 6.75 6.47 -13.68
C PRO A 353 5.37 6.17 -14.28
N VAL A 354 4.58 7.22 -14.50
CA VAL A 354 3.20 7.15 -15.02
C VAL A 354 3.07 7.96 -16.30
N SER A 355 2.40 7.40 -17.30
CA SER A 355 1.91 8.17 -18.45
C SER A 355 0.45 8.55 -18.23
N ALA A 356 0.19 9.83 -17.99
CA ALA A 356 -1.13 10.42 -17.92
C ALA A 356 -1.72 10.54 -19.33
N LEU A 357 -2.79 9.81 -19.61
CA LEU A 357 -3.53 9.83 -20.85
C LEU A 357 -4.65 10.87 -20.73
N LEU A 358 -4.46 12.01 -21.36
CA LEU A 358 -5.40 13.11 -21.33
C LEU A 358 -5.97 13.33 -22.72
N SER A 359 -7.23 12.96 -22.91
CA SER A 359 -7.96 13.21 -24.14
C SER A 359 -8.87 14.41 -23.97
N THR A 360 -8.81 15.35 -24.91
CA THR A 360 -9.69 16.52 -24.88
C THR A 360 -10.25 16.83 -26.26
N LYS A 361 -11.52 17.23 -26.30
CA LYS A 361 -12.19 17.82 -27.47
C LYS A 361 -12.52 19.31 -27.26
N ARG A 362 -12.00 19.89 -26.17
CA ARG A 362 -12.34 21.20 -25.61
C ARG A 362 -11.08 22.07 -25.57
N PRO A 363 -10.72 22.75 -26.68
CA PRO A 363 -9.51 23.58 -26.71
C PRO A 363 -9.48 24.63 -25.59
N GLU A 364 -10.64 25.13 -25.16
CA GLU A 364 -10.80 26.08 -24.06
C GLU A 364 -10.46 25.51 -22.67
N MET A 365 -10.50 24.19 -22.49
CA MET A 365 -10.13 23.52 -21.23
C MET A 365 -8.66 23.11 -21.17
N LEU A 366 -7.93 23.20 -22.29
CA LEU A 366 -6.57 22.67 -22.40
C LEU A 366 -5.63 23.30 -21.37
N ASP A 367 -5.65 24.61 -21.21
CA ASP A 367 -4.76 25.29 -20.27
C ASP A 367 -5.02 24.86 -18.82
N PHE A 368 -6.29 24.70 -18.43
CA PHE A 368 -6.69 24.17 -17.13
C PHE A 368 -6.18 22.74 -16.92
N ALA A 369 -6.42 21.87 -17.90
CA ALA A 369 -6.01 20.48 -17.87
C ALA A 369 -4.48 20.33 -17.73
N LEU A 370 -3.72 21.13 -18.46
CA LEU A 370 -2.25 21.15 -18.37
C LEU A 370 -1.76 21.58 -16.99
N ARG A 371 -2.42 22.55 -16.34
CA ARG A 371 -2.08 22.95 -14.96
C ARG A 371 -2.36 21.84 -13.95
N GLN A 372 -3.44 21.07 -14.10
CA GLN A 372 -3.73 19.93 -13.23
C GLN A 372 -2.63 18.85 -13.30
N VAL A 373 -2.03 18.64 -14.48
CA VAL A 373 -0.91 17.73 -14.68
C VAL A 373 0.41 18.34 -14.19
N ALA A 374 0.67 19.61 -14.50
CA ALA A 374 1.94 20.28 -14.18
C ALA A 374 2.23 20.36 -12.69
N ARG A 375 1.18 20.42 -11.86
CA ARG A 375 1.28 20.51 -10.40
C ARG A 375 1.48 19.16 -9.68
N GLN A 376 1.47 18.03 -10.38
CA GLN A 376 1.66 16.73 -9.74
C GLN A 376 3.05 16.59 -9.11
N ARG A 377 3.13 16.19 -7.85
CA ARG A 377 4.37 15.99 -7.08
C ARG A 377 4.44 14.57 -6.50
N GLY A 378 5.62 14.16 -6.04
CA GLY A 378 5.84 12.83 -5.46
C GLY A 378 5.76 11.66 -6.45
N ALA A 379 5.69 11.94 -7.76
CA ALA A 379 5.64 10.97 -8.84
C ALA A 379 6.24 11.52 -10.13
N GLU A 380 6.90 10.66 -10.90
CA GLU A 380 7.36 10.94 -12.26
C GLU A 380 6.19 10.79 -13.24
N VAL A 381 5.80 11.88 -13.91
CA VAL A 381 4.61 11.93 -14.78
C VAL A 381 4.98 12.41 -16.17
N GLU A 382 4.70 11.56 -17.17
CA GLU A 382 4.63 11.92 -18.58
C GLU A 382 3.18 12.28 -18.95
N LEU A 383 2.96 13.31 -19.77
CA LEU A 383 1.65 13.57 -20.39
C LEU A 383 1.59 13.02 -21.82
N VAL A 384 0.59 12.19 -22.12
CA VAL A 384 0.17 11.91 -23.49
C VAL A 384 -1.13 12.66 -23.76
N LEU A 385 -1.01 13.83 -24.38
CA LEU A 385 -2.13 14.68 -24.79
C LEU A 385 -2.70 14.18 -26.11
N ALA A 386 -3.97 13.79 -26.11
CA ALA A 386 -4.73 13.40 -27.29
C ALA A 386 -5.81 14.46 -27.59
N ALA A 387 -5.47 15.41 -28.47
CA ALA A 387 -6.38 16.46 -28.91
C ALA A 387 -7.32 15.92 -30.02
N HIS A 388 -8.62 16.00 -29.79
CA HIS A 388 -9.64 15.37 -30.61
C HIS A 388 -10.48 16.44 -31.31
N GLY A 389 -10.28 16.58 -32.62
CA GLY A 389 -10.95 17.57 -33.46
C GLY A 389 -10.32 18.96 -33.47
N PHE A 390 -9.10 19.13 -32.93
CA PHE A 390 -8.34 20.38 -33.00
C PHE A 390 -6.82 20.12 -32.90
N GLU A 391 -6.01 21.09 -33.34
CA GLU A 391 -4.55 21.08 -33.19
C GLU A 391 -4.14 22.05 -32.06
N PRO A 392 -3.50 21.56 -30.97
CA PRO A 392 -3.05 22.42 -29.88
C PRO A 392 -1.74 23.15 -30.25
N ASP A 393 -1.53 24.35 -29.71
CA ASP A 393 -0.22 25.02 -29.79
C ASP A 393 0.81 24.23 -28.97
N ARG A 394 1.70 23.52 -29.65
CA ARG A 394 2.74 22.70 -29.03
C ARG A 394 3.72 23.51 -28.19
N ASP A 395 3.96 24.78 -28.53
CA ASP A 395 4.83 25.64 -27.73
C ASP A 395 4.11 26.08 -26.45
N ALA A 396 2.79 26.30 -26.49
CA ALA A 396 2.00 26.55 -25.29
C ALA A 396 1.98 25.32 -24.35
N VAL A 397 1.78 24.12 -24.90
CA VAL A 397 1.87 22.87 -24.14
C VAL A 397 3.23 22.72 -23.48
N ARG A 398 4.33 22.95 -24.22
CA ARG A 398 5.70 22.89 -23.69
C ARG A 398 5.90 23.91 -22.57
N ARG A 399 5.44 25.15 -22.73
CA ARG A 399 5.54 26.19 -21.69
C ARG A 399 4.78 25.81 -20.43
N ALA A 400 3.59 25.22 -20.55
CA ALA A 400 2.76 24.84 -19.40
C ALA A 400 3.35 23.67 -18.60
N LEU A 401 4.01 22.72 -19.27
CA LEU A 401 4.55 21.50 -18.64
C LEU A 401 6.02 21.61 -18.22
N GLY A 402 6.75 22.60 -18.74
CA GLY A 402 8.18 22.74 -18.50
C GLY A 402 8.97 21.53 -19.01
N ASP A 403 9.84 20.99 -18.17
CA ASP A 403 10.70 19.83 -18.49
C ASP A 403 9.97 18.48 -18.41
N ARG A 404 8.69 18.47 -18.03
CA ARG A 404 7.93 17.21 -17.94
C ARG A 404 7.82 16.55 -19.33
N PRO A 405 8.14 15.25 -19.45
CA PRO A 405 7.98 14.52 -20.69
C PRO A 405 6.54 14.61 -21.19
N HIS A 406 6.36 14.90 -22.47
CA HIS A 406 5.04 14.95 -23.05
C HIS A 406 5.02 14.59 -24.53
N GLN A 407 3.88 14.08 -24.97
CA GLN A 407 3.57 13.78 -26.35
C GLN A 407 2.23 14.43 -26.70
N VAL A 408 2.13 14.93 -27.94
CA VAL A 408 0.92 15.54 -28.47
C VAL A 408 0.49 14.78 -29.71
N LEU A 409 -0.69 14.17 -29.62
CA LEU A 409 -1.36 13.44 -30.68
C LEU A 409 -2.63 14.21 -31.08
N THR A 410 -2.93 14.23 -32.37
CA THR A 410 -4.13 14.86 -32.91
C THR A 410 -4.97 13.88 -33.70
N PHE A 411 -6.29 14.02 -33.56
CA PHE A 411 -7.29 13.09 -34.07
C PHE A 411 -8.44 13.86 -34.74
N ASP A 412 -9.10 13.23 -35.70
CA ASP A 412 -10.28 13.79 -36.35
C ASP A 412 -11.47 13.72 -35.42
N GLN A 413 -12.36 14.72 -35.46
CA GLN A 413 -13.59 14.74 -34.63
C GLN A 413 -14.48 13.49 -34.81
N SER A 414 -14.33 12.80 -35.95
CA SER A 414 -15.11 11.61 -36.26
C SER A 414 -14.61 10.34 -35.56
N ASP A 415 -13.38 10.35 -35.03
CA ASP A 415 -12.76 9.20 -34.38
C ASP A 415 -13.54 8.74 -33.14
N PHE A 416 -13.41 7.46 -32.82
CA PHE A 416 -14.05 6.90 -31.63
C PHE A 416 -13.21 7.22 -30.40
N PHE A 417 -13.85 7.63 -29.32
CA PHE A 417 -13.15 7.99 -28.08
C PHE A 417 -12.24 6.85 -27.56
N GLY A 418 -12.70 5.60 -27.62
CA GLY A 418 -11.84 4.46 -27.28
C GLY A 418 -10.64 4.25 -28.19
N ASP A 419 -10.75 4.58 -29.49
CA ASP A 419 -9.61 4.50 -30.41
C ASP A 419 -8.57 5.58 -30.08
N VAL A 420 -9.03 6.79 -29.74
CA VAL A 420 -8.18 7.92 -29.28
C VAL A 420 -7.41 7.55 -28.01
N LEU A 421 -8.09 7.03 -26.99
CA LEU A 421 -7.43 6.57 -25.75
C LEU A 421 -6.48 5.40 -25.98
N THR A 422 -6.81 4.48 -26.90
CA THR A 422 -5.93 3.38 -27.29
C THR A 422 -4.66 3.88 -27.96
N ALA A 423 -4.78 4.85 -28.87
CA ALA A 423 -3.61 5.47 -29.51
C ALA A 423 -2.73 6.19 -28.49
N ALA A 424 -3.32 6.91 -27.53
CA ALA A 424 -2.59 7.54 -26.43
C ALA A 424 -1.86 6.49 -25.56
N ALA A 425 -2.54 5.41 -25.17
CA ALA A 425 -1.94 4.32 -24.38
C ALA A 425 -0.78 3.61 -25.11
N ARG A 426 -0.84 3.54 -26.45
CA ARG A 426 0.23 2.97 -27.28
C ARG A 426 1.43 3.91 -27.44
N ALA A 427 1.19 5.22 -27.43
CA ALA A 427 2.26 6.22 -27.47
C ALA A 427 2.98 6.38 -26.13
N ALA A 428 2.30 6.12 -25.01
CA ALA A 428 2.86 6.18 -23.66
C ALA A 428 4.21 5.45 -23.52
N SER A 429 5.17 6.12 -22.85
CA SER A 429 6.48 5.55 -22.58
C SER A 429 6.52 4.69 -21.31
N SER A 430 5.61 4.93 -20.36
CA SER A 430 5.54 4.22 -19.08
C SER A 430 4.67 2.97 -19.14
N GLU A 431 4.98 1.99 -18.29
CA GLU A 431 4.15 0.78 -18.10
C GLU A 431 2.90 1.05 -17.29
N VAL A 432 2.90 2.07 -16.42
CA VAL A 432 1.72 2.46 -15.66
C VAL A 432 1.02 3.62 -16.38
N LEU A 433 -0.27 3.43 -16.64
CA LEU A 433 -1.12 4.39 -17.32
C LEU A 433 -2.10 4.99 -16.32
N LEU A 434 -2.34 6.29 -16.41
CA LEU A 434 -3.40 6.99 -15.69
C LEU A 434 -4.31 7.69 -16.70
N LYS A 435 -5.60 7.36 -16.74
CA LYS A 435 -6.55 8.19 -17.49
C LYS A 435 -6.87 9.44 -16.67
N VAL A 436 -6.79 10.61 -17.31
CA VAL A 436 -7.11 11.92 -16.72
C VAL A 436 -8.17 12.60 -17.58
N ASP A 437 -9.24 13.08 -16.96
CA ASP A 437 -10.26 13.91 -17.62
C ASP A 437 -9.83 15.39 -17.63
N ASP A 438 -10.10 16.10 -18.72
CA ASP A 438 -9.60 17.46 -19.01
C ASP A 438 -10.31 18.59 -18.24
N ASP A 439 -11.36 18.29 -17.49
CA ASP A 439 -12.19 19.29 -16.81
C ASP A 439 -12.33 19.10 -15.30
N ASP A 440 -11.77 18.03 -14.75
CA ASP A 440 -11.80 17.75 -13.32
C ASP A 440 -10.61 18.37 -12.57
N TRP A 441 -10.76 18.58 -11.27
CA TRP A 441 -9.66 19.03 -10.42
C TRP A 441 -8.96 17.85 -9.76
N TYR A 442 -7.64 17.94 -9.68
CA TYR A 442 -6.78 16.91 -9.08
C TYR A 442 -5.85 17.52 -8.05
N SER A 443 -5.75 16.93 -6.87
CA SER A 443 -4.74 17.26 -5.85
C SER A 443 -3.33 17.19 -6.45
N PRO A 444 -2.36 17.99 -5.96
CA PRO A 444 -0.97 17.87 -6.38
C PRO A 444 -0.38 16.48 -6.07
N ASP A 445 -0.97 15.74 -5.13
CA ASP A 445 -0.52 14.41 -4.73
C ASP A 445 -1.36 13.28 -5.34
N ALA A 446 -2.29 13.58 -6.25
CA ALA A 446 -3.25 12.59 -6.75
C ALA A 446 -2.59 11.37 -7.39
N VAL A 447 -1.56 11.58 -8.22
CA VAL A 447 -0.81 10.47 -8.83
C VAL A 447 -0.03 9.67 -7.77
N HIS A 448 0.59 10.37 -6.82
CA HIS A 448 1.34 9.73 -5.73
C HIS A 448 0.43 8.85 -4.87
N ASP A 449 -0.74 9.35 -4.47
CA ASP A 449 -1.73 8.61 -3.68
C ASP A 449 -2.20 7.35 -4.43
N LEU A 450 -2.46 7.45 -5.74
CA LEU A 450 -2.83 6.30 -6.57
C LEU A 450 -1.70 5.26 -6.67
N LEU A 451 -0.45 5.69 -6.82
CA LEU A 451 0.71 4.79 -6.86
C LEU A 451 0.93 4.07 -5.53
N MET A 452 0.79 4.78 -4.40
CA MET A 452 0.84 4.18 -3.07
C MET A 452 -0.32 3.21 -2.85
N ALA A 453 -1.54 3.57 -3.27
CA ALA A 453 -2.70 2.69 -3.26
C ALA A 453 -2.47 1.41 -4.06
N ARG A 454 -1.92 1.52 -5.28
CA ARG A 454 -1.54 0.35 -6.09
C ARG A 454 -0.51 -0.53 -5.36
N ARG A 455 0.47 0.08 -4.69
CA ARG A 455 1.52 -0.64 -3.97
C ARG A 455 0.97 -1.45 -2.79
N PHE A 456 0.24 -0.83 -1.87
CA PHE A 456 -0.21 -1.51 -0.66
C PHE A 456 -1.39 -2.45 -0.91
N SER A 457 -2.28 -2.13 -1.87
CA SER A 457 -3.43 -3.00 -2.19
C SER A 457 -3.06 -4.15 -3.12
N GLY A 458 -2.06 -3.94 -4.00
CA GLY A 458 -1.74 -4.87 -5.07
C GLY A 458 -2.86 -5.08 -6.08
N ALA A 459 -3.78 -4.12 -6.18
CA ALA A 459 -4.87 -4.16 -7.13
C ALA A 459 -4.38 -3.96 -8.57
N ASP A 460 -5.15 -4.51 -9.51
CA ASP A 460 -4.86 -4.48 -10.94
C ASP A 460 -5.30 -3.14 -11.56
N VAL A 461 -6.34 -2.53 -10.98
CA VAL A 461 -6.78 -1.15 -11.23
C VAL A 461 -6.97 -0.42 -9.90
N VAL A 462 -6.53 0.83 -9.83
CA VAL A 462 -6.83 1.74 -8.71
C VAL A 462 -7.48 3.01 -9.21
N GLY A 463 -8.28 3.66 -8.37
CA GLY A 463 -8.86 4.97 -8.66
C GLY A 463 -9.56 5.59 -7.45
N MET A 464 -9.90 6.87 -7.56
CA MET A 464 -10.62 7.59 -6.52
C MET A 464 -12.14 7.43 -6.73
N PRO A 465 -12.97 7.50 -5.68
CA PRO A 465 -14.39 7.74 -5.84
C PRO A 465 -14.59 9.15 -6.37
N SER A 466 -15.69 9.34 -7.10
CA SER A 466 -16.24 10.67 -7.37
C SER A 466 -16.94 11.22 -6.12
N GLU A 467 -16.21 11.31 -5.01
CA GLU A 467 -16.75 11.70 -3.71
C GLU A 467 -17.17 13.17 -3.71
N PHE A 468 -16.32 14.06 -4.21
CA PHE A 468 -16.64 15.46 -4.40
C PHE A 468 -17.13 15.69 -5.81
N VAL A 469 -18.27 16.38 -5.94
CA VAL A 469 -18.86 16.78 -7.20
C VAL A 469 -19.17 18.26 -7.14
N TYR A 470 -18.60 19.04 -8.05
CA TYR A 470 -18.93 20.45 -8.20
C TYR A 470 -19.97 20.61 -9.31
N LEU A 471 -21.15 21.09 -8.91
CA LEU A 471 -22.24 21.42 -9.81
C LEU A 471 -22.18 22.92 -10.13
N HIS A 472 -21.88 23.27 -11.38
CA HIS A 472 -21.87 24.66 -11.84
C HIS A 472 -23.24 25.32 -11.70
N ARG A 473 -23.25 26.66 -11.59
CA ARG A 473 -24.50 27.42 -11.64
C ARG A 473 -25.23 27.16 -12.96
N ASN A 474 -26.55 27.05 -12.90
CA ASN A 474 -27.42 27.04 -14.07
C ASN A 474 -28.63 27.97 -13.83
N GLU A 475 -29.57 28.01 -14.78
CA GLU A 475 -30.74 28.90 -14.73
C GLU A 475 -31.66 28.64 -13.53
N HIS A 476 -31.57 27.47 -12.89
CA HIS A 476 -32.48 27.03 -11.84
C HIS A 476 -31.80 26.80 -10.49
N ARG A 477 -30.46 26.90 -10.42
CA ARG A 477 -29.68 26.54 -9.24
C ARG A 477 -28.35 27.29 -9.21
N ASP A 478 -28.00 27.79 -8.03
CA ASP A 478 -26.66 28.28 -7.75
C ASP A 478 -25.60 27.18 -7.80
N ALA A 479 -24.33 27.59 -7.94
CA ALA A 479 -23.23 26.65 -7.87
C ALA A 479 -23.14 26.02 -6.48
N LEU A 480 -22.84 24.72 -6.41
CA LEU A 480 -22.67 24.02 -5.14
C LEU A 480 -21.69 22.85 -5.26
N THR A 481 -21.10 22.49 -4.13
CA THR A 481 -20.27 21.28 -4.00
C THR A 481 -21.00 20.23 -3.18
N VAL A 482 -21.08 19.02 -3.71
CA VAL A 482 -21.65 17.84 -3.04
C VAL A 482 -20.52 16.92 -2.61
N ARG A 483 -20.48 16.53 -1.34
CA ARG A 483 -19.70 15.38 -0.88
C ARG A 483 -20.62 14.18 -0.72
N ARG A 484 -20.31 13.08 -1.41
CA ARG A 484 -21.06 11.83 -1.38
C ARG A 484 -20.50 10.84 -0.37
N ASN A 485 -21.36 10.00 0.20
CA ASN A 485 -21.02 8.97 1.19
C ASN A 485 -20.34 7.72 0.59
N HIS A 486 -19.64 7.86 -0.54
CA HIS A 486 -18.95 6.74 -1.18
C HIS A 486 -17.93 6.11 -0.21
N PRO A 487 -17.94 4.77 -0.02
CA PRO A 487 -16.94 4.14 0.82
C PRO A 487 -15.54 4.32 0.21
N SER A 488 -14.53 4.62 1.02
CA SER A 488 -13.14 4.75 0.61
C SER A 488 -12.29 3.61 1.17
N GLU A 489 -11.10 3.44 0.59
CA GLU A 489 -10.09 2.47 1.01
C GLU A 489 -10.58 1.01 1.01
N ILE A 490 -11.30 0.63 -0.04
CA ILE A 490 -11.88 -0.72 -0.20
C ILE A 490 -11.66 -1.29 -1.60
N PHE A 491 -11.63 -2.61 -1.70
CA PHE A 491 -11.85 -3.27 -3.00
C PHE A 491 -13.29 -3.04 -3.44
N ALA A 492 -13.47 -2.53 -4.66
CA ALA A 492 -14.75 -2.11 -5.19
C ALA A 492 -14.90 -2.58 -6.64
N ARG A 493 -16.08 -2.35 -7.22
CA ARG A 493 -16.37 -2.65 -8.64
C ARG A 493 -16.28 -1.41 -9.54
N PHE A 494 -16.12 -0.24 -8.93
CA PHE A 494 -16.21 1.06 -9.61
C PHE A 494 -15.30 2.10 -8.96
N VAL A 495 -14.62 2.87 -9.81
CA VAL A 495 -13.86 4.08 -9.50
C VAL A 495 -14.16 5.15 -10.56
N ALA A 496 -13.87 6.42 -10.28
CA ALA A 496 -14.09 7.51 -11.21
C ALA A 496 -13.19 7.39 -12.45
N GLY A 497 -13.78 7.60 -13.63
CA GLY A 497 -13.13 7.42 -14.92
C GLY A 497 -11.86 8.26 -15.11
N GLY A 498 -11.86 9.51 -14.66
CA GLY A 498 -10.69 10.41 -14.70
C GLY A 498 -9.58 10.07 -13.72
N THR A 499 -9.67 8.95 -12.99
CA THR A 499 -8.69 8.55 -11.97
C THR A 499 -8.19 7.12 -12.13
N LEU A 500 -8.52 6.47 -13.26
CA LEU A 500 -8.18 5.07 -13.52
C LEU A 500 -6.67 4.91 -13.74
N LEU A 501 -5.99 4.27 -12.79
CA LEU A 501 -4.59 3.88 -12.91
C LEU A 501 -4.46 2.35 -13.04
N LEU A 502 -3.73 1.89 -14.05
CA LEU A 502 -3.56 0.48 -14.37
C LEU A 502 -2.26 0.21 -15.15
N ASP A 503 -1.84 -1.05 -15.20
CA ASP A 503 -0.72 -1.45 -16.05
C ASP A 503 -1.14 -1.51 -17.53
N ARG A 504 -0.29 -0.99 -18.41
CA ARG A 504 -0.45 -1.07 -19.87
C ARG A 504 -0.55 -2.51 -20.35
N GLY A 505 0.19 -3.43 -19.73
CA GLY A 505 0.10 -4.86 -20.00
C GLY A 505 -1.30 -5.43 -19.75
N LEU A 506 -1.98 -4.98 -18.69
CA LEU A 506 -3.37 -5.37 -18.40
C LEU A 506 -4.33 -4.77 -19.44
N LEU A 507 -4.19 -3.49 -19.77
CA LEU A 507 -5.01 -2.86 -20.80
C LEU A 507 -4.89 -3.62 -22.14
N ARG A 508 -3.67 -3.97 -22.54
CA ARG A 508 -3.41 -4.75 -23.76
C ARG A 508 -4.01 -6.16 -23.70
N SER A 509 -3.92 -6.85 -22.56
CA SER A 509 -4.48 -8.21 -22.43
C SER A 509 -6.01 -8.23 -22.51
N LEU A 510 -6.66 -7.12 -22.14
CA LEU A 510 -8.10 -6.89 -22.29
C LEU A 510 -8.52 -6.47 -23.70
N GLY A 511 -7.58 -6.23 -24.61
CA GLY A 511 -7.84 -5.80 -25.98
C GLY A 511 -7.92 -4.28 -26.17
N ASP A 512 -7.17 -3.52 -25.36
CA ASP A 512 -7.14 -2.06 -25.33
C ASP A 512 -8.49 -1.43 -24.92
N PHE A 513 -8.62 -0.10 -25.05
CA PHE A 513 -9.90 0.56 -24.81
C PHE A 513 -10.90 0.17 -25.90
N ARG A 514 -12.12 -0.19 -25.51
CA ARG A 514 -13.15 -0.59 -26.48
C ARG A 514 -13.47 0.56 -27.44
N ARG A 515 -13.56 0.27 -28.73
CA ARG A 515 -14.02 1.21 -29.78
C ARG A 515 -15.48 1.64 -29.59
N VAL A 516 -15.71 2.58 -28.68
CA VAL A 516 -17.02 3.18 -28.35
C VAL A 516 -16.89 4.70 -28.23
N ARG A 517 -18.02 5.41 -28.37
CA ARG A 517 -18.07 6.88 -28.17
C ARG A 517 -18.32 7.30 -26.72
N LYS A 518 -18.98 6.45 -25.93
CA LYS A 518 -19.35 6.67 -24.52
C LYS A 518 -19.15 5.36 -23.75
N PHE A 519 -19.06 5.44 -22.41
CA PHE A 519 -18.93 4.29 -21.50
C PHE A 519 -17.62 3.48 -21.61
N VAL A 520 -16.55 4.09 -22.12
CA VAL A 520 -15.25 3.41 -22.28
C VAL A 520 -14.71 2.89 -20.94
N ASP A 521 -14.83 3.69 -19.87
CA ASP A 521 -14.37 3.37 -18.53
C ASP A 521 -15.15 2.19 -17.93
N ALA A 522 -16.48 2.18 -18.09
CA ALA A 522 -17.33 1.09 -17.62
C ALA A 522 -17.03 -0.23 -18.34
N GLN A 523 -16.73 -0.19 -19.64
CA GLN A 523 -16.33 -1.38 -20.40
C GLN A 523 -14.97 -1.90 -19.94
N LEU A 524 -14.00 -1.01 -19.67
CA LEU A 524 -12.70 -1.40 -19.13
C LEU A 524 -12.84 -2.08 -17.76
N LEU A 525 -13.57 -1.46 -16.83
CA LEU A 525 -13.78 -2.03 -15.49
C LEU A 525 -14.50 -3.38 -15.55
N ALA A 526 -15.52 -3.52 -16.40
CA ALA A 526 -16.20 -4.80 -16.61
C ALA A 526 -15.26 -5.87 -17.19
N GLY A 527 -14.35 -5.49 -18.11
CA GLY A 527 -13.32 -6.38 -18.65
C GLY A 527 -12.32 -6.86 -17.58
N VAL A 528 -11.89 -5.95 -16.71
CA VAL A 528 -11.00 -6.28 -15.57
C VAL A 528 -11.68 -7.29 -14.64
N GLU A 529 -12.94 -7.06 -14.26
CA GLU A 529 -13.69 -8.00 -13.42
C GLU A 529 -13.85 -9.36 -14.09
N ALA A 530 -14.18 -9.39 -15.39
CA ALA A 530 -14.34 -10.62 -16.16
C ALA A 530 -13.02 -11.43 -16.25
N ALA A 531 -11.87 -10.76 -16.20
CA ALA A 531 -10.55 -11.39 -16.14
C ALA A 531 -10.13 -11.82 -14.72
N GLY A 532 -10.99 -11.62 -13.70
CA GLY A 532 -10.67 -11.89 -12.29
C GLY A 532 -9.75 -10.85 -11.66
N GLY A 533 -9.57 -9.69 -12.31
CA GLY A 533 -8.78 -8.58 -11.79
C GLY A 533 -9.48 -7.87 -10.63
N ARG A 534 -8.69 -7.21 -9.80
CA ARG A 534 -9.15 -6.47 -8.62
C ARG A 534 -9.09 -4.99 -8.88
N ILE A 535 -10.17 -4.31 -8.49
CA ILE A 535 -10.27 -2.86 -8.53
C ILE A 535 -10.26 -2.34 -7.09
N TYR A 536 -9.37 -1.41 -6.78
CA TYR A 536 -9.27 -0.79 -5.48
C TYR A 536 -9.66 0.69 -5.56
N ARG A 537 -10.54 1.11 -4.65
CA ARG A 537 -11.00 2.47 -4.53
C ARG A 537 -10.39 3.12 -3.31
N THR A 538 -9.61 4.17 -3.53
CA THR A 538 -8.92 4.91 -2.45
C THR A 538 -9.83 6.01 -1.85
N HIS A 539 -9.26 6.95 -1.09
CA HIS A 539 -9.96 8.17 -0.63
C HIS A 539 -10.39 9.06 -1.81
N GLY A 540 -11.43 9.86 -1.61
CA GLY A 540 -11.93 10.80 -2.60
C GLY A 540 -11.44 12.24 -2.45
N LEU A 541 -10.65 12.53 -1.40
CA LEU A 541 -10.27 13.90 -1.05
C LEU A 541 -9.46 14.60 -2.15
N GLY A 542 -8.70 13.85 -2.95
CA GLY A 542 -7.80 14.40 -3.97
C GLY A 542 -8.43 14.68 -5.34
N TYR A 543 -9.75 14.53 -5.48
CA TYR A 543 -10.42 14.62 -6.79
C TYR A 543 -11.79 15.27 -6.68
N VAL A 544 -12.07 16.23 -7.56
CA VAL A 544 -13.41 16.85 -7.69
C VAL A 544 -13.89 16.70 -9.11
N LEU A 545 -15.01 16.00 -9.27
CA LEU A 545 -15.72 15.83 -10.53
C LEU A 545 -16.42 17.15 -10.90
N ARG A 546 -16.09 17.75 -12.03
CA ARG A 546 -16.77 18.93 -12.56
C ARG A 546 -18.03 18.53 -13.32
N ARG A 547 -19.15 19.20 -13.03
CA ARG A 547 -20.39 19.09 -13.80
C ARG A 547 -20.86 20.46 -14.27
N THR A 548 -20.75 20.68 -15.56
CA THR A 548 -21.34 21.81 -16.31
C THR A 548 -22.55 21.25 -17.06
N GLY A 549 -23.73 21.84 -17.01
CA GLY A 549 -24.97 21.23 -17.55
C GLY A 549 -24.96 20.82 -19.04
N ALA A 550 -23.90 21.13 -19.82
CA ALA A 550 -23.71 20.72 -21.21
C ALA A 550 -22.27 20.24 -21.49
N GLY A 551 -22.09 19.40 -22.52
CA GLY A 551 -20.77 19.03 -23.07
C GLY A 551 -20.13 17.74 -22.54
N HIS A 552 -20.65 17.19 -21.44
CA HIS A 552 -20.15 15.95 -20.80
C HIS A 552 -20.45 14.70 -21.63
N THR A 553 -19.51 13.75 -21.63
CA THR A 553 -19.75 12.41 -22.22
C THR A 553 -20.74 11.59 -21.39
N TRP A 554 -20.92 11.94 -20.11
CA TRP A 554 -21.92 11.39 -19.20
C TRP A 554 -23.04 12.40 -18.95
N GLU A 555 -24.23 12.15 -19.48
CA GLU A 555 -25.43 12.96 -19.29
C GLU A 555 -26.29 12.30 -18.20
N ARG A 556 -26.00 12.63 -16.94
CA ARG A 556 -26.93 12.39 -15.82
C ARG A 556 -27.47 13.70 -15.34
N ASP A 557 -28.72 13.67 -14.90
CA ASP A 557 -29.35 14.79 -14.21
C ASP A 557 -28.50 15.16 -12.99
N ASP A 558 -28.29 16.46 -12.78
CA ASP A 558 -27.56 16.99 -11.64
C ASP A 558 -28.18 16.50 -10.32
N GLU A 559 -29.49 16.29 -10.29
CA GLU A 559 -30.22 15.75 -9.13
C GLU A 559 -29.86 14.30 -8.80
N GLU A 560 -29.34 13.52 -9.75
CA GLU A 560 -28.88 12.16 -9.46
C GLU A 560 -27.63 12.15 -8.56
N PHE A 561 -26.82 13.20 -8.60
CA PHE A 561 -25.66 13.37 -7.73
C PHE A 561 -26.04 13.81 -6.31
N ARG A 562 -27.28 14.29 -6.13
CA ARG A 562 -27.80 14.89 -4.91
C ARG A 562 -28.84 14.02 -4.21
N ARG A 563 -29.00 12.76 -4.64
CA ARG A 563 -29.97 11.86 -4.03
C ARG A 563 -29.72 11.77 -2.51
N PRO A 564 -30.75 11.91 -1.66
CA PRO A 564 -30.57 11.94 -0.22
C PRO A 564 -29.83 10.72 0.38
N ASP A 565 -29.91 9.56 -0.27
CA ASP A 565 -29.26 8.33 0.18
C ASP A 565 -27.75 8.25 -0.11
N ILE A 566 -27.23 9.13 -0.98
CA ILE A 566 -25.81 9.13 -1.38
C ILE A 566 -25.05 10.38 -0.95
N VAL A 567 -25.74 11.41 -0.45
CA VAL A 567 -25.14 12.69 -0.03
C VAL A 567 -24.74 12.61 1.44
N ALA A 568 -23.50 12.99 1.73
CA ALA A 568 -23.02 13.18 3.09
C ALA A 568 -23.12 14.66 3.51
N SER A 569 -22.78 15.59 2.60
CA SER A 569 -22.80 17.03 2.88
C SER A 569 -22.93 17.82 1.57
N GLU A 570 -23.47 19.04 1.65
CA GLU A 570 -23.54 20.00 0.55
C GLU A 570 -23.14 21.39 1.04
N TRP A 571 -22.45 22.15 0.18
CA TRP A 571 -22.07 23.52 0.47
C TRP A 571 -22.30 24.42 -0.74
N PRO A 572 -22.78 25.67 -0.55
CA PRO A 572 -22.82 26.67 -1.61
C PRO A 572 -21.42 26.96 -2.17
N GLY A 573 -21.32 27.11 -3.49
CA GLY A 573 -20.08 27.41 -4.19
C GLY A 573 -19.09 26.25 -4.27
N PHE A 574 -17.84 26.56 -4.60
CA PHE A 574 -16.74 25.60 -4.72
C PHE A 574 -16.07 25.38 -3.36
N GLN A 575 -16.28 24.20 -2.77
CA GLN A 575 -15.83 23.83 -1.43
C GLN A 575 -15.18 22.44 -1.48
N PRO A 576 -13.97 22.33 -2.05
CA PRO A 576 -13.25 21.06 -2.11
C PRO A 576 -12.66 20.68 -0.75
N SER A 577 -12.07 19.48 -0.66
CA SER A 577 -11.23 19.12 0.48
C SER A 577 -9.96 19.98 0.53
N LEU A 578 -9.31 20.08 1.69
CA LEU A 578 -8.00 20.72 1.84
C LEU A 578 -6.92 20.06 0.99
N ALA A 579 -7.01 18.74 0.80
CA ALA A 579 -6.05 17.99 0.00
C ALA A 579 -6.08 18.40 -1.47
N LEU A 580 -7.15 19.04 -1.94
CA LEU A 580 -7.19 19.54 -3.30
C LEU A 580 -6.21 20.67 -3.53
N GLU A 581 -5.79 21.46 -2.53
CA GLU A 581 -4.88 22.62 -2.74
C GLU A 581 -5.28 23.43 -3.99
N ALA A 582 -6.55 23.88 -4.06
CA ALA A 582 -7.09 24.52 -5.26
C ALA A 582 -6.32 25.81 -5.58
N ASP A 583 -5.84 25.94 -6.82
CA ASP A 583 -5.18 27.16 -7.29
C ASP A 583 -6.25 28.24 -7.56
N PRO A 584 -6.05 29.50 -7.12
CA PRO A 584 -6.95 30.60 -7.43
C PRO A 584 -7.27 30.77 -8.92
N LEU A 585 -6.33 30.45 -9.82
CA LEU A 585 -6.52 30.48 -11.27
C LEU A 585 -7.44 29.37 -11.79
N ASP A 586 -7.58 28.30 -11.02
CA ASP A 586 -8.37 27.12 -11.38
C ASP A 586 -9.76 27.13 -10.74
N MET A 587 -10.12 28.21 -10.04
CA MET A 587 -11.46 28.39 -9.49
C MET A 587 -12.51 28.36 -10.62
N PRO A 588 -13.73 27.83 -10.37
CA PRO A 588 -14.70 27.57 -11.44
C PRO A 588 -15.08 28.77 -12.32
N ASP A 589 -15.06 29.98 -11.77
CA ASP A 589 -15.43 31.23 -12.45
C ASP A 589 -14.21 32.04 -12.96
N GLY A 590 -12.99 31.50 -12.81
CA GLY A 590 -11.73 32.22 -12.98
C GLY A 590 -11.51 33.21 -11.83
N GLY A 591 -10.31 33.24 -11.24
CA GLY A 591 -9.99 34.22 -10.20
C GLY A 591 -10.29 35.64 -10.68
N SER A 592 -11.20 36.33 -9.99
CA SER A 592 -11.57 37.72 -10.24
C SER A 592 -10.41 38.69 -10.02
#